data_AF-A0A6P8XUD4-F1
#
_entry.id   AF-A0A6P8XUD4-F1
#
_cell.length_a   1.000
_cell.length_b   1.000
_cell.length_c   1.000
_cell.angle_alpha   90.00
_cell.angle_beta   90.00
_cell.angle_gamma   90.00
#
_symmetry.space_group_name_H-M   'P 1'
#
loop_
_entity.id
_entity.type
_entity.pdbx_description
1 polymer ?
#
loop_
_entity_poly.entity_id
_entity_poly.type
_entity_poly.pdbx_seq_one_letter_code
_entity_poly.pdbx_strand_id
1 'polypeptide(L)'
;MDLKYKTMKVHMRDLSGQWRMRQSWHTFFPNTNALIFVVDSTDVSRLAEARCELCDVLLDERMSQVPLLVLANKQDVYGALPSSMIIDFMGLNRLEGRAWNIQECSTLTGAGSFSTIEWIYKSLKKQRPQSRIQKILNPTFLFSQMCPLDCRRPAVDV
;
A
#
# COMPACT_ATOMS: atom_id res chain seq x y z
N MET A 1 13.25 -6.98 -11.81
CA MET A 1 12.66 -7.82 -12.87
C MET A 1 11.85 -6.93 -13.77
N ASP A 2 12.08 -6.99 -15.09
CA ASP A 2 11.30 -6.22 -16.07
C ASP A 2 10.22 -7.11 -16.70
N LEU A 3 8.98 -6.65 -16.62
CA LEU A 3 7.80 -7.33 -17.15
C LEU A 3 7.14 -6.47 -18.20
N LYS A 4 6.81 -7.04 -19.36
CA LYS A 4 5.96 -6.39 -20.36
C LYS A 4 4.58 -7.02 -20.31
N TYR A 5 3.57 -6.22 -20.01
CA TYR A 5 2.18 -6.65 -20.04
C TYR A 5 1.34 -5.64 -20.82
N LYS A 6 0.73 -6.10 -21.92
CA LYS A 6 0.05 -5.23 -22.91
C LYS A 6 1.00 -4.10 -23.35
N THR A 7 0.58 -2.85 -23.19
CA THR A 7 1.36 -1.65 -23.55
C THR A 7 2.23 -1.14 -22.39
N MET A 8 2.27 -1.83 -21.25
CA MET A 8 2.93 -1.37 -20.02
C MET A 8 4.24 -2.11 -19.81
N LYS A 9 5.30 -1.35 -19.52
CA LYS A 9 6.56 -1.88 -18.98
C LYS A 9 6.52 -1.70 -17.47
N VAL A 10 6.73 -2.77 -16.72
CA VAL A 10 6.69 -2.80 -15.26
C VAL A 10 8.07 -3.21 -14.76
N HIS A 11 8.65 -2.37 -13.90
CA HIS A 11 9.88 -2.71 -13.19
C HIS A 11 9.51 -3.15 -11.77
N MET A 12 9.62 -4.45 -11.50
CA MET A 12 9.36 -5.02 -10.17
C MET A 12 10.66 -5.11 -9.38
N ARG A 13 10.63 -4.64 -8.14
CA ARG A 13 11.69 -4.83 -7.14
C ARG A 13 11.18 -5.73 -6.04
N ASP A 14 11.83 -6.87 -5.87
CA ASP A 14 11.57 -7.75 -4.75
C ASP A 14 12.39 -7.29 -3.53
N LEU A 15 11.75 -7.21 -2.38
CA LEU A 15 12.34 -6.74 -1.14
C LEU A 15 12.33 -7.87 -0.12
N SER A 16 13.48 -8.09 0.53
CA SER A 16 13.57 -9.13 1.55
C SER A 16 12.69 -8.80 2.75
N GLY A 17 11.85 -9.76 3.15
CA GLY A 17 11.04 -9.73 4.37
C GLY A 17 11.83 -10.05 5.65
N GLN A 18 13.12 -10.36 5.56
CA GLN A 18 13.96 -10.60 6.72
C GLN A 18 14.09 -9.33 7.57
N TRP A 19 13.90 -9.46 8.88
CA TRP A 19 13.83 -8.34 9.82
C TRP A 19 15.00 -7.33 9.67
N ARG A 20 16.24 -7.81 9.48
CA ARG A 20 17.43 -6.95 9.31
C ARG A 20 17.41 -6.10 8.05
N MET A 21 16.74 -6.59 7.01
CA MET A 21 16.71 -5.96 5.69
C MET A 21 15.61 -4.91 5.56
N ARG A 22 14.58 -4.95 6.44
CA ARG A 22 13.42 -4.05 6.38
C ARG A 22 13.81 -2.58 6.54
N GLN A 23 14.87 -2.31 7.30
CA GLN A 23 15.44 -0.98 7.45
C GLN A 23 15.80 -0.32 6.11
N SER A 24 16.07 -1.10 5.06
CA SER A 24 16.42 -0.59 3.73
C SER A 24 15.22 -0.33 2.81
N TRP A 25 14.01 -0.74 3.18
CA TRP A 25 12.82 -0.64 2.32
C TRP A 25 12.54 0.80 1.87
N HIS A 26 12.75 1.78 2.76
CA HIS A 26 12.52 3.20 2.50
C HIS A 26 13.33 3.77 1.32
N THR A 27 14.42 3.10 0.92
CA THR A 27 15.23 3.48 -0.23
C THR A 27 14.50 3.24 -1.56
N PHE A 28 13.47 2.40 -1.56
CA PHE A 28 12.69 2.02 -2.74
C PHE A 28 11.36 2.77 -2.86
N PHE A 29 10.90 3.47 -1.82
CA PHE A 29 9.63 4.21 -1.85
C PHE A 29 9.59 5.32 -2.91
N PRO A 30 10.67 6.10 -3.17
CA PRO A 30 10.64 7.13 -4.21
C PRO A 30 10.28 6.55 -5.58
N ASN A 31 9.36 7.21 -6.28
CA ASN A 31 8.88 6.81 -7.62
C ASN A 31 8.20 5.42 -7.67
N THR A 32 7.76 4.87 -6.54
CA THR A 32 6.93 3.65 -6.54
C THR A 32 5.53 3.97 -7.03
N ASN A 33 5.03 3.22 -8.02
CA ASN A 33 3.69 3.41 -8.58
C ASN A 33 2.64 2.45 -8.02
N ALA A 34 3.05 1.33 -7.41
CA ALA A 34 2.17 0.36 -6.77
C ALA A 34 2.96 -0.42 -5.71
N LEU A 35 2.31 -0.72 -4.58
CA LEU A 35 2.85 -1.57 -3.53
C LEU A 35 2.14 -2.92 -3.58
N ILE A 36 2.92 -4.00 -3.66
CA ILE A 36 2.42 -5.37 -3.49
C ILE A 36 2.97 -5.88 -2.16
N PHE A 37 2.09 -6.21 -1.24
CA PHE A 37 2.45 -6.72 0.08
C PHE A 37 2.00 -8.17 0.21
N VAL A 38 2.94 -9.10 0.33
CA VAL A 38 2.64 -10.54 0.33
C VAL A 38 2.63 -11.05 1.77
N VAL A 39 1.55 -11.71 2.15
CA VAL A 39 1.41 -12.37 3.45
C VAL A 39 1.29 -13.88 3.29
N ASP A 40 1.85 -14.60 4.25
CA ASP A 40 1.69 -16.05 4.35
C ASP A 40 0.36 -16.36 5.06
N SER A 41 -0.63 -16.87 4.31
CA SER A 41 -1.97 -17.11 4.85
C SER A 41 -2.01 -18.25 5.86
N THR A 42 -0.93 -19.04 5.98
CA THR A 42 -0.83 -20.13 6.95
C THR A 42 -0.20 -19.71 8.28
N ASP A 43 0.43 -18.53 8.33
CA ASP A 43 1.17 -18.06 9.50
C ASP A 43 0.46 -16.93 10.23
N VAL A 44 -0.58 -17.32 10.98
CA VAL A 44 -1.40 -16.40 11.77
C VAL A 44 -0.56 -15.63 12.80
N SER A 45 0.47 -16.27 13.35
CA SER A 45 1.32 -15.70 14.40
C SER A 45 2.07 -14.46 13.95
N ARG A 46 2.44 -14.41 12.66
CA ARG A 46 3.18 -13.30 12.06
C ARG A 46 2.28 -12.24 11.40
N LEU A 47 0.96 -12.40 11.38
CA LEU A 47 0.07 -11.37 10.82
C LEU A 47 0.10 -10.07 11.63
N ALA A 48 0.30 -10.14 12.94
CA ALA A 48 0.45 -8.95 13.77
C ALA A 48 1.73 -8.16 13.43
N GLU A 49 2.83 -8.85 13.21
CA GLU A 49 4.10 -8.28 12.74
C GLU A 49 3.92 -7.68 11.34
N ALA A 50 3.32 -8.43 10.41
CA ALA A 50 3.06 -7.98 9.05
C ALA A 50 2.18 -6.72 9.00
N ARG A 51 1.20 -6.60 9.91
CA ARG A 51 0.38 -5.39 10.06
C ARG A 51 1.23 -4.20 10.48
N CYS A 52 2.08 -4.33 11.50
CA CYS A 52 2.94 -3.24 11.95
C CYS A 52 3.87 -2.75 10.84
N GLU A 53 4.53 -3.68 10.15
CA GLU A 53 5.41 -3.37 9.02
C GLU A 53 4.66 -2.68 7.86
N LEU A 54 3.45 -3.15 7.53
CA LEU A 54 2.62 -2.50 6.54
C LEU A 54 2.24 -1.07 6.98
N CYS A 55 1.85 -0.88 8.25
CA CYS A 55 1.56 0.45 8.79
C CYS A 55 2.77 1.39 8.65
N ASP A 56 3.97 0.94 9.00
CA ASP A 56 5.19 1.75 8.89
C ASP A 56 5.48 2.16 7.43
N VAL A 57 5.27 1.24 6.48
CA VAL A 57 5.38 1.56 5.04
C VAL A 57 4.34 2.59 4.60
N LEU A 58 3.10 2.46 5.08
CA LEU A 58 1.98 3.33 4.68
C LEU A 58 2.02 4.72 5.33
N LEU A 59 2.70 4.87 6.46
CA LEU A 59 2.90 6.16 7.14
C LEU A 59 3.91 7.06 6.41
N ASP A 60 4.74 6.50 5.54
CA ASP A 60 5.67 7.30 4.72
C ASP A 60 4.90 8.15 3.70
N GLU A 61 5.13 9.46 3.69
CA GLU A 61 4.43 10.40 2.82
C GLU A 61 4.56 10.04 1.32
N ARG A 62 5.70 9.46 0.92
CA ARG A 62 5.96 9.05 -0.47
C ARG A 62 5.05 7.88 -0.89
N MET A 63 4.52 7.14 0.07
CA MET A 63 3.61 6.02 -0.15
C MET A 63 2.13 6.42 -0.04
N SER A 64 1.79 7.63 0.40
CA SER A 64 0.40 8.06 0.68
C SER A 64 -0.61 7.77 -0.43
N GLN A 65 -0.25 7.99 -1.70
CA GLN A 65 -1.12 7.80 -2.88
C GLN A 65 -0.81 6.52 -3.69
N VAL A 66 0.10 5.68 -3.21
CA VAL A 66 0.53 4.47 -3.92
C VAL A 66 -0.51 3.37 -3.71
N PRO A 67 -1.17 2.82 -4.74
CA PRO A 67 -2.20 1.80 -4.56
C PRO A 67 -1.59 0.53 -3.95
N LEU A 68 -2.29 -0.09 -2.98
CA LEU A 68 -1.83 -1.28 -2.25
C LEU A 68 -2.57 -2.54 -2.73
N LEU A 69 -1.83 -3.56 -3.14
CA LEU A 69 -2.35 -4.91 -3.31
C LEU A 69 -1.79 -5.81 -2.23
N VAL A 70 -2.65 -6.38 -1.40
CA VAL A 70 -2.26 -7.44 -0.47
C VAL A 70 -2.45 -8.80 -1.16
N LEU A 71 -1.43 -9.65 -1.14
CA LEU A 71 -1.51 -11.01 -1.65
C LEU A 71 -1.56 -11.98 -0.48
N ALA A 72 -2.72 -12.62 -0.29
CA ALA A 72 -2.92 -13.73 0.64
C ALA A 72 -2.36 -15.01 0.02
N ASN A 73 -1.07 -15.27 0.24
CA ASN A 73 -0.33 -16.34 -0.42
C ASN A 73 -0.48 -17.68 0.31
N LYS A 74 -0.09 -18.77 -0.36
CA LYS A 74 -0.14 -20.17 0.12
C LYS A 74 -1.55 -20.76 0.26
N GLN A 75 -2.48 -20.32 -0.57
CA GLN A 75 -3.85 -20.87 -0.61
C GLN A 75 -3.92 -22.33 -1.07
N ASP A 76 -2.81 -22.89 -1.57
CA ASP A 76 -2.65 -24.32 -1.85
C ASP A 76 -2.45 -25.18 -0.59
N VAL A 77 -2.16 -24.57 0.56
CA VAL A 77 -1.88 -25.28 1.81
C VAL A 77 -3.13 -25.39 2.66
N TYR A 78 -3.39 -26.58 3.23
CA TYR A 78 -4.49 -26.79 4.16
C TYR A 78 -4.37 -25.87 5.38
N GLY A 79 -5.47 -25.23 5.75
CA GLY A 79 -5.51 -24.27 6.87
C GLY A 79 -5.06 -22.86 6.51
N ALA A 80 -4.80 -22.56 5.23
CA ALA A 80 -4.62 -21.19 4.76
C ALA A 80 -5.85 -20.33 5.07
N LEU A 81 -5.63 -19.16 5.66
CA LEU A 81 -6.70 -18.23 5.97
C LEU A 81 -7.30 -17.62 4.70
N PRO A 82 -8.62 -17.48 4.60
CA PRO A 82 -9.24 -16.72 3.53
C PRO A 82 -8.93 -15.23 3.68
N SER A 83 -9.03 -14.51 2.57
CA SER A 83 -8.81 -13.06 2.49
C SER A 83 -9.63 -12.25 3.51
N SER A 84 -10.87 -12.66 3.80
CA SER A 84 -11.72 -12.01 4.80
C SER A 84 -11.11 -11.99 6.19
N MET A 85 -10.57 -13.12 6.65
CA MET A 85 -9.90 -13.22 7.95
C MET A 85 -8.63 -12.37 8.00
N ILE A 86 -7.86 -12.35 6.92
CA ILE A 86 -6.63 -11.54 6.83
C ILE A 86 -6.98 -10.04 6.87
N ILE A 87 -8.06 -9.61 6.20
CA ILE A 87 -8.57 -8.24 6.30
C ILE A 87 -8.80 -7.86 7.77
N ASP A 88 -9.46 -8.72 8.53
CA ASP A 88 -9.79 -8.46 9.93
C ASP A 88 -8.53 -8.44 10.82
N PHE A 89 -7.65 -9.44 10.70
CA PHE A 89 -6.41 -9.52 11.48
C PHE A 89 -5.48 -8.32 11.25
N MET A 90 -5.34 -7.92 9.98
CA MET A 90 -4.49 -6.80 9.59
C MET A 90 -5.20 -5.44 9.69
N GLY A 91 -6.51 -5.40 9.92
CA GLY A 91 -7.29 -4.16 9.98
C GLY A 91 -7.33 -3.40 8.66
N LEU A 92 -7.29 -4.11 7.52
CA LEU A 92 -7.24 -3.47 6.19
C LEU A 92 -8.49 -2.66 5.87
N ASN A 93 -9.63 -3.02 6.48
CA ASN A 93 -10.89 -2.29 6.39
C ASN A 93 -10.84 -0.87 6.97
N ARG A 94 -9.82 -0.55 7.77
CA ARG A 94 -9.59 0.80 8.34
C ARG A 94 -8.75 1.69 7.42
N LEU A 95 -8.26 1.17 6.30
CA LEU A 95 -7.50 1.97 5.34
C LEU A 95 -8.43 2.89 4.57
N GLU A 96 -8.21 4.20 4.74
CA GLU A 96 -8.94 5.26 4.06
C GLU A 96 -8.00 6.06 3.14
N GLY A 97 -8.57 6.81 2.19
CA GLY A 97 -7.80 7.75 1.35
C GLY A 97 -6.87 7.13 0.31
N ARG A 98 -6.86 5.79 0.16
CA ARG A 98 -6.04 5.09 -0.84
C ARG A 98 -6.78 3.93 -1.50
N ALA A 99 -6.46 3.67 -2.77
CA ALA A 99 -6.94 2.46 -3.44
C ALA A 99 -6.21 1.24 -2.89
N TRP A 100 -6.96 0.25 -2.43
CA TRP A 100 -6.40 -1.03 -2.00
C TRP A 100 -7.28 -2.21 -2.40
N ASN A 101 -6.69 -3.40 -2.43
CA ASN A 101 -7.41 -4.66 -2.59
C ASN A 101 -6.62 -5.81 -1.97
N ILE A 102 -7.28 -6.94 -1.72
CA ILE A 102 -6.64 -8.20 -1.35
C ILE A 102 -6.99 -9.28 -2.37
N GLN A 103 -6.03 -10.16 -2.68
CA GLN A 103 -6.24 -11.30 -3.55
C GLN A 103 -5.60 -12.56 -2.99
N GLU A 104 -6.36 -13.65 -3.03
CA GLU A 104 -5.89 -14.99 -2.73
C GLU A 104 -5.01 -15.51 -3.86
N CYS A 105 -3.85 -16.06 -3.51
CA CYS A 105 -2.91 -16.58 -4.49
C CYS A 105 -2.08 -17.75 -3.96
N SER A 106 -1.42 -18.43 -4.89
CA SER A 106 -0.41 -19.43 -4.58
C SER A 106 0.78 -19.19 -5.50
N THR A 107 1.88 -18.70 -4.93
CA THR A 107 3.14 -18.54 -5.69
C THR A 107 3.66 -19.88 -6.21
N LEU A 108 3.38 -20.97 -5.50
CA LEU A 108 3.82 -22.32 -5.89
C LEU A 108 3.10 -22.80 -7.17
N THR A 109 1.79 -22.64 -7.21
CA THR A 109 0.97 -23.12 -8.36
C THR A 109 0.80 -22.07 -9.45
N GLY A 110 1.07 -20.81 -9.15
CA GLY A 110 0.78 -19.67 -10.02
C GLY A 110 -0.67 -19.18 -9.97
N ALA A 111 -1.53 -19.78 -9.14
CA ALA A 111 -2.91 -19.35 -8.98
C ALA A 111 -3.00 -17.89 -8.48
N GLY A 112 -3.92 -17.11 -9.05
CA GLY A 112 -4.11 -15.69 -8.71
C GLY A 112 -3.16 -14.70 -9.43
N SER A 113 -2.15 -15.19 -10.15
CA SER A 113 -1.18 -14.35 -10.87
C SER A 113 -1.81 -13.44 -11.92
N PHE A 114 -2.75 -13.96 -12.72
CA PHE A 114 -3.45 -13.17 -13.73
C PHE A 114 -4.27 -12.04 -13.09
N SER A 115 -5.05 -12.37 -12.05
CA SER A 115 -5.86 -11.40 -11.29
C SER A 115 -5.00 -10.30 -10.66
N THR A 116 -3.80 -10.67 -10.20
CA THR A 116 -2.80 -9.76 -9.63
C THR A 116 -2.32 -8.77 -10.67
N ILE A 117 -1.86 -9.27 -11.83
CA ILE A 117 -1.38 -8.44 -12.94
C ILE A 117 -2.50 -7.54 -13.47
N GLU A 118 -3.72 -8.06 -13.58
CA GLU A 118 -4.86 -7.30 -14.06
C GLU A 118 -5.22 -6.16 -13.10
N TRP A 119 -5.24 -6.41 -11.79
CA TRP A 119 -5.50 -5.36 -10.81
C TRP A 119 -4.42 -4.27 -10.87
N ILE A 120 -3.15 -4.64 -10.91
CA ILE A 120 -2.03 -3.69 -11.03
C ILE A 120 -2.19 -2.85 -12.29
N TYR A 121 -2.46 -3.49 -13.44
CA TYR A 121 -2.68 -2.77 -14.70
C TYR A 121 -3.84 -1.77 -14.61
N LYS A 122 -4.97 -2.17 -14.01
CA LYS A 122 -6.14 -1.31 -13.82
C LYS A 122 -5.82 -0.14 -12.88
N SER A 123 -5.15 -0.40 -11.76
CA SER A 123 -4.74 0.61 -10.78
C SER A 123 -3.79 1.63 -11.39
N LEU A 124 -2.75 1.17 -12.09
CA LEU A 124 -1.77 2.05 -12.75
C LEU A 124 -2.37 2.86 -13.91
N LYS A 125 -3.33 2.30 -14.66
CA LYS A 125 -4.02 3.03 -15.72
C LYS A 125 -4.91 4.15 -15.17
N LYS A 126 -5.56 3.94 -14.01
CA LYS A 126 -6.35 4.98 -13.32
C LYS A 126 -5.47 6.11 -12.79
N GLN A 127 -4.22 5.81 -12.45
CA GLN A 127 -3.24 6.80 -12.00
C GLN A 127 -2.61 7.62 -13.13
N ARG A 128 -3.06 7.47 -14.38
CA ARG A 128 -2.59 8.35 -15.46
C ARG A 128 -2.95 9.80 -15.13
N PRO A 129 -1.97 10.71 -15.12
CA PRO A 129 -2.21 12.10 -14.78
C PRO A 129 -3.11 12.74 -15.83
N GLN A 130 -4.18 13.39 -15.36
CA GLN A 130 -4.66 14.61 -15.98
C GLN A 130 -3.41 15.52 -16.09
N SER A 131 -3.12 15.98 -17.30
CA SER A 131 -2.02 16.88 -17.62
C SER A 131 -1.67 17.82 -16.46
N ARG A 132 -0.38 17.88 -16.07
CA ARG A 132 0.19 18.96 -15.25
C ARG A 132 -0.06 20.31 -15.93
N ILE A 133 -1.25 20.87 -15.72
CA ILE A 133 -1.69 22.25 -15.99
C ILE A 133 -2.72 22.48 -14.87
N GLN A 134 -2.63 23.40 -13.91
CA GLN A 134 -1.84 24.59 -13.65
C GLN A 134 -1.74 24.73 -12.12
N LYS A 135 -0.55 25.05 -11.59
CA LYS A 135 -0.41 26.20 -10.69
C LYS A 135 0.84 26.94 -11.15
N ILE A 136 0.67 27.84 -12.10
CA ILE A 136 1.50 29.04 -12.11
C ILE A 136 1.17 29.70 -10.78
N LEU A 137 2.05 29.57 -9.80
CA LEU A 137 1.95 30.35 -8.58
C LEU A 137 2.24 31.79 -8.99
N ASN A 138 1.19 32.62 -9.03
CA ASN A 138 1.34 34.07 -9.08
C ASN A 138 2.15 34.51 -7.84
N PRO A 139 3.21 35.33 -7.99
CA PRO A 139 4.11 35.65 -6.89
C PRO A 139 3.58 36.70 -5.89
N THR A 140 2.27 36.83 -5.67
CA THR A 140 1.70 37.99 -4.96
C THR A 140 1.02 37.72 -3.61
N PHE A 141 1.07 36.51 -3.04
CA PHE A 141 0.53 36.31 -1.69
C PHE A 141 1.57 35.73 -0.72
N LEU A 142 2.49 36.61 -0.32
CA LEU A 142 3.07 36.60 1.02
C LEU A 142 2.05 37.23 1.99
N PHE A 143 2.11 36.80 3.25
CA PHE A 143 1.30 37.22 4.41
C PHE A 143 -0.05 36.50 4.59
N SER A 144 -0.06 35.45 5.41
CA SER A 144 -0.40 35.60 6.83
C SER A 144 -0.28 34.26 7.56
N GLN A 145 0.28 34.31 8.75
CA GLN A 145 0.48 33.20 9.68
C GLN A 145 -0.86 32.66 10.21
N MET A 146 -0.94 31.34 10.41
CA MET A 146 -1.41 30.64 11.63
C MET A 146 -2.07 29.29 11.31
N CYS A 147 -1.33 28.21 11.54
CA CYS A 147 -1.86 27.05 12.26
C CYS A 147 -1.26 27.14 13.66
N PRO A 148 -2.03 26.91 14.74
CA PRO A 148 -2.21 25.52 15.15
C PRO A 148 -3.60 25.20 15.71
N LEU A 149 -4.08 24.00 15.38
CA LEU A 149 -5.13 23.32 16.13
C LEU A 149 -4.63 23.07 17.56
N ASP A 150 -5.00 23.94 18.49
CA ASP A 150 -5.02 23.67 19.92
C ASP A 150 -6.47 23.38 20.31
N CYS A 151 -6.81 22.10 20.47
CA CYS A 151 -8.09 21.65 21.00
C CYS A 151 -7.92 21.07 22.41
N ARG A 152 -7.27 21.82 23.32
CA ARG A 152 -7.56 21.69 24.75
C ARG A 152 -8.53 22.79 25.18
N ARG A 153 -9.79 22.43 25.42
CA ARG A 153 -10.64 23.13 26.39
C ARG A 153 -11.11 22.10 27.42
N PRO A 154 -11.07 22.45 28.70
CA PRO A 154 -12.26 22.25 29.51
C PRO A 154 -12.60 23.54 30.28
N ALA A 155 -13.90 23.86 30.29
CA ALA A 155 -14.66 24.42 31.41
C ALA A 155 -15.93 25.06 30.82
N VAL A 156 -17.05 24.39 31.04
CA VAL A 156 -18.37 25.02 31.07
C VAL A 156 -18.75 24.98 32.54
N ASP A 157 -18.76 26.15 33.16
CA ASP A 157 -19.20 26.34 34.54
C ASP A 157 -20.74 26.22 34.60
N VAL A 158 -21.22 25.48 35.61
CA VAL A 158 -22.55 25.62 36.21
C VAL A 158 -22.36 26.11 37.63
#